data_AF-A0A522X5J1-F1
#
_entry.id   AF-A0A522X5J1-F1
#
_cell.length_a   1.000
_cell.length_b   1.000
_cell.length_c   1.000
_cell.angle_alpha   90.00
_cell.angle_beta   90.00
_cell.angle_gamma   90.00
#
_symmetry.space_group_name_H-M   'P 1'
#
loop_
_entity.id
_entity.type
_entity.pdbx_description
1 polymer ?
#
loop_
_entity_poly.entity_id
_entity_poly.type
_entity_poly.pdbx_seq_one_letter_code
_entity_poly.pdbx_strand_id
1 'polypeptide(L)'
;MAWSAILDVSIVLIFIYMVMAVIGSAVVELVGSILGWRAKTLRSSMAQLLDDPHMKSLAARVYAHPLVAPRSSGGGGPSYVDPKLFAMALADVVQGAGGFQGATLVPSVA
;
A
#
# COMPACT_ATOMS: atom_id res chain seq x y z
N MET A 1 10.02 51.40 -1.36
CA MET A 1 8.61 51.34 -1.79
C MET A 1 8.33 50.13 -2.69
N ALA A 2 9.18 49.80 -3.67
CA ALA A 2 8.95 48.63 -4.55
C ALA A 2 9.17 47.24 -3.89
N TRP A 3 10.16 47.12 -2.99
CA TRP A 3 10.48 45.83 -2.34
C TRP A 3 9.35 45.27 -1.48
N SER A 4 8.66 46.12 -0.72
CA SER A 4 7.51 45.72 0.09
C SER A 4 6.35 45.21 -0.76
N ALA A 5 6.11 45.82 -1.93
CA ALA A 5 5.07 45.36 -2.86
C ALA A 5 5.40 43.97 -3.44
N ILE A 6 6.67 43.73 -3.76
CA ILE A 6 7.12 42.42 -4.25
C ILE A 6 6.95 41.35 -3.16
N LEU A 7 7.31 41.66 -1.91
CA LEU A 7 7.14 40.74 -0.79
C LEU A 7 5.68 40.41 -0.54
N ASP A 8 4.80 41.41 -0.55
CA ASP A 8 3.37 41.24 -0.31
C ASP A 8 2.74 40.30 -1.36
N VAL A 9 3.02 40.55 -2.64
CA VAL A 9 2.55 39.69 -3.75
C VAL A 9 3.14 38.28 -3.65
N SER A 10 4.40 38.15 -3.26
CA SER A 10 5.06 36.84 -3.12
C SER A 10 4.44 35.99 -2.02
N ILE A 11 4.11 36.60 -0.87
CA ILE A 11 3.48 35.91 0.26
C ILE A 11 2.10 35.38 -0.15
N VAL A 12 1.32 36.19 -0.86
CA VAL A 12 0.00 35.80 -1.37
C VAL A 12 0.11 34.63 -2.37
N LEU A 13 1.05 34.70 -3.30
CA LEU A 13 1.30 33.64 -4.28
C LEU A 13 1.71 32.32 -3.62
N ILE A 14 2.64 32.37 -2.65
CA ILE A 14 3.08 31.18 -1.92
C ILE A 14 1.91 30.54 -1.17
N PHE A 15 1.10 31.36 -0.51
CA PHE A 15 -0.07 30.87 0.24
C PHE A 15 -1.10 30.22 -0.69
N ILE A 16 -1.47 30.88 -1.79
CA ILE A 16 -2.42 30.34 -2.78
C ILE A 16 -1.88 29.04 -3.38
N TYR A 17 -0.58 29.00 -3.71
CA TYR A 17 0.06 27.79 -4.22
C TYR A 17 -0.01 26.64 -3.22
N MET A 18 0.29 26.89 -1.93
CA MET A 18 0.18 25.85 -0.90
C MET A 18 -1.24 25.32 -0.76
N VAL A 19 -2.25 26.19 -0.74
CA VAL A 19 -3.66 25.78 -0.69
C VAL A 19 -4.02 24.93 -1.90
N MET A 20 -3.64 25.36 -3.10
CA MET A 20 -3.89 24.61 -4.34
C MET A 20 -3.17 23.26 -4.35
N ALA A 21 -1.94 23.19 -3.82
CA ALA A 21 -1.17 21.95 -3.74
C ALA A 21 -1.84 20.92 -2.82
N VAL A 22 -2.37 21.34 -1.65
CA VAL A 22 -3.11 20.46 -0.74
C VAL A 22 -4.40 19.96 -1.40
N ILE A 23 -5.14 20.85 -2.08
CA ILE A 23 -6.35 20.48 -2.82
C ILE A 23 -6.02 19.46 -3.92
N GLY A 24 -4.96 19.73 -4.71
CA GLY A 24 -4.50 18.81 -5.76
C GLY A 24 -4.13 17.44 -5.20
N SER A 25 -3.41 17.39 -4.08
CA SER A 25 -3.08 16.14 -3.39
C SER A 25 -4.33 15.38 -2.94
N ALA A 26 -5.31 16.09 -2.36
CA ALA A 26 -6.57 15.49 -1.92
C ALA A 26 -7.39 14.94 -3.09
N VAL A 27 -7.43 15.63 -4.23
CA VAL A 27 -8.10 15.17 -5.44
C VAL A 27 -7.44 13.91 -5.98
N VAL A 28 -6.10 13.89 -6.11
CA VAL A 28 -5.37 12.72 -6.59
C VAL A 28 -5.56 11.53 -5.65
N GLU A 29 -5.53 11.76 -4.34
CA GLU A 29 -5.78 10.72 -3.35
C GLU A 29 -7.21 10.19 -3.43
N LEU A 30 -8.22 11.06 -3.56
CA LEU A 30 -9.61 10.67 -3.68
C LEU A 30 -9.85 9.84 -4.95
N VAL A 31 -9.32 10.28 -6.09
CA VAL A 31 -9.37 9.55 -7.36
C VAL A 31 -8.66 8.19 -7.22
N GLY A 32 -7.43 8.17 -6.69
CA GLY A 32 -6.66 6.94 -6.49
C GLY A 32 -7.32 5.95 -5.51
N SER A 33 -8.01 6.46 -4.49
CA SER A 33 -8.78 5.69 -3.51
C SER A 33 -10.02 5.06 -4.16
N ILE A 34 -10.81 5.84 -4.90
CA ILE A 34 -12.03 5.35 -5.56
C ILE A 34 -11.71 4.32 -6.64
N LEU A 35 -10.67 4.57 -7.45
CA LEU A 35 -10.26 3.66 -8.53
C LEU A 35 -9.46 2.43 -8.04
N GLY A 36 -9.19 2.34 -6.73
CA GLY A 36 -8.43 1.24 -6.12
C GLY A 36 -7.01 1.12 -6.64
N TRP A 37 -6.39 2.23 -7.08
CA TRP A 37 -5.07 2.20 -7.71
C TRP A 37 -4.01 1.66 -6.76
N ARG A 38 -4.09 1.94 -5.45
CA ARG A 38 -3.15 1.40 -4.46
C ARG A 38 -3.11 -0.13 -4.45
N ALA A 39 -4.28 -0.79 -4.44
CA ALA A 39 -4.37 -2.24 -4.49
C ALA A 39 -3.85 -2.79 -5.84
N LYS A 40 -4.09 -2.08 -6.95
CA LYS A 40 -3.57 -2.47 -8.27
C LYS A 40 -2.05 -2.32 -8.36
N THR A 41 -1.49 -1.22 -7.85
CA THR A 41 -0.05 -0.96 -7.82
C THR A 41 0.67 -2.00 -6.97
N LEU A 42 0.12 -2.34 -5.79
CA LEU A 42 0.67 -3.39 -4.94
C LEU A 42 0.65 -4.75 -5.64
N ARG A 43 -0.46 -5.09 -6.29
CA ARG A 43 -0.57 -6.32 -7.08
C ARG A 43 0.44 -6.36 -8.23
N SER A 44 0.60 -5.25 -8.97
CA SER A 44 1.55 -5.19 -10.08
C SER A 44 3.00 -5.23 -9.62
N SER A 45 3.33 -4.63 -8.48
CA SER A 45 4.68 -4.68 -7.95
C SER A 45 5.01 -6.09 -7.43
N MET A 46 4.08 -6.77 -6.75
CA MET A 46 4.28 -8.18 -6.36
C MET A 46 4.48 -9.10 -7.57
N ALA A 47 3.70 -8.90 -8.63
CA ALA A 47 3.85 -9.63 -9.89
C ALA A 47 5.25 -9.44 -10.49
N GLN A 48 5.79 -8.21 -10.46
CA GLN A 48 7.14 -7.91 -10.95
C GLN A 48 8.24 -8.45 -10.03
N LEU A 49 8.08 -8.33 -8.71
CA LEU A 49 9.06 -8.77 -7.72
C LEU A 49 9.26 -10.28 -7.70
N LEU A 50 8.20 -11.04 -8.00
CA LEU A 50 8.21 -12.50 -8.01
C LEU A 50 8.27 -13.10 -9.41
N ASP A 51 8.58 -12.27 -10.43
CA ASP A 51 8.65 -12.65 -11.84
C ASP A 51 7.40 -13.43 -12.33
N ASP A 52 6.22 -13.02 -11.87
CA ASP A 52 4.92 -13.62 -12.18
C ASP A 52 3.95 -12.56 -12.73
N PRO A 53 4.14 -12.10 -13.99
CA PRO A 53 3.38 -11.00 -14.58
C PRO A 53 1.88 -11.29 -14.70
N HIS A 54 1.48 -12.57 -14.67
CA HIS A 54 0.08 -12.97 -14.75
C HIS A 54 -0.56 -13.29 -13.40
N MET A 55 0.18 -13.24 -12.30
CA MET A 55 -0.28 -13.66 -10.96
C MET A 55 -0.94 -15.05 -11.06
N LYS A 56 -0.20 -16.05 -11.55
CA LYS A 56 -0.70 -17.42 -11.73
C LYS A 56 0.04 -18.46 -10.89
N SER A 57 1.18 -18.11 -10.32
CA SER A 57 2.08 -19.05 -9.65
C SER A 57 2.38 -18.59 -8.22
N LEU A 58 3.62 -18.21 -7.92
CA LEU A 58 4.08 -17.85 -6.60
C LEU A 58 3.36 -16.60 -6.08
N ALA A 59 3.24 -15.57 -6.92
CA ALA A 59 2.62 -14.31 -6.52
C ALA A 59 1.13 -14.48 -6.22
N ALA A 60 0.41 -15.34 -6.97
CA ALA A 60 -0.97 -15.69 -6.66
C ALA A 60 -1.11 -16.37 -5.29
N ARG A 61 -0.23 -17.33 -4.97
CA ARG A 61 -0.27 -18.07 -3.70
C ARG A 61 0.00 -17.16 -2.51
N VAL A 62 0.99 -16.26 -2.62
CA VAL A 62 1.29 -15.27 -1.57
C VAL A 62 0.15 -14.26 -1.42
N TYR A 63 -0.43 -13.79 -2.52
CA TYR A 63 -1.53 -12.82 -2.49
C TYR A 63 -2.82 -13.40 -1.88
N ALA A 64 -3.07 -14.70 -2.06
CA ALA A 64 -4.19 -15.41 -1.46
C ALA A 64 -3.95 -15.84 0.00
N HIS A 65 -2.74 -15.63 0.53
CA HIS A 65 -2.37 -16.08 1.88
C HIS A 65 -3.14 -15.29 2.96
N PRO A 66 -3.64 -15.93 4.04
CA PRO A 66 -4.48 -15.27 5.06
C PRO A 66 -3.80 -14.10 5.79
N LEU A 67 -2.46 -14.05 5.82
CA LEU A 67 -1.71 -12.90 6.36
C LEU A 67 -1.65 -11.68 5.42
N VAL A 68 -1.85 -11.90 4.12
CA VAL A 68 -1.74 -10.88 3.06
C VAL A 68 -3.13 -10.48 2.57
N ALA A 69 -4.07 -11.43 2.59
CA ALA A 69 -5.45 -11.21 2.20
C ALA A 69 -6.10 -10.13 3.10
N PRO A 70 -6.81 -9.17 2.49
CA PRO A 70 -7.45 -8.11 3.25
C PRO A 70 -8.53 -8.69 4.17
N ARG A 71 -8.52 -8.29 5.43
CA ARG A 71 -9.54 -8.67 6.43
C ARG A 71 -10.88 -7.94 6.24
N SER A 72 -10.98 -7.10 5.21
CA SER A 72 -12.16 -6.32 4.86
C SER A 72 -13.00 -7.08 3.83
N SER A 73 -14.28 -7.28 4.12
CA SER A 73 -15.27 -7.98 3.28
C SER A 73 -15.64 -7.24 1.98
N GLY A 74 -15.11 -6.03 1.76
CA GLY A 74 -15.49 -5.16 0.66
C GLY A 74 -14.63 -5.30 -0.58
N GLY A 75 -14.54 -6.50 -1.18
CA GLY A 75 -14.18 -6.78 -2.60
C GLY A 75 -12.89 -6.20 -3.21
N GLY A 76 -12.19 -5.30 -2.55
CA GLY A 76 -10.96 -4.65 -2.99
C GLY A 76 -9.75 -5.36 -2.41
N GLY A 77 -8.77 -5.63 -3.26
CA GLY A 77 -7.48 -6.18 -2.82
C GLY A 77 -6.81 -5.34 -1.73
N PRO A 78 -5.80 -5.89 -1.03
CA PRO A 78 -5.13 -5.17 0.03
C PRO A 78 -4.45 -3.93 -0.55
N SER A 79 -4.74 -2.77 0.04
CA SER A 79 -4.13 -1.49 -0.39
C SER A 79 -2.72 -1.32 0.17
N TYR A 80 -2.40 -2.06 1.23
CA TYR A 80 -1.09 -2.11 1.88
C TYR A 80 -0.92 -3.47 2.55
N VAL A 81 0.31 -4.01 2.54
CA VAL A 81 0.68 -5.27 3.20
C VAL A 81 1.93 -4.99 4.02
N ASP A 82 1.93 -5.39 5.30
CA ASP A 82 3.09 -5.24 6.16
C ASP A 82 4.27 -6.10 5.62
N PRO A 83 5.48 -5.53 5.48
CA PRO A 83 6.63 -6.27 4.95
C PRO A 83 6.96 -7.55 5.71
N LYS A 84 6.76 -7.59 7.03
CA LYS A 84 6.99 -8.77 7.85
C LYS A 84 5.97 -9.86 7.55
N LEU A 85 4.69 -9.49 7.43
CA LEU A 85 3.62 -10.42 7.08
C LEU A 85 3.83 -10.99 5.67
N PHE A 86 4.27 -10.16 4.72
CA PHE A 86 4.63 -10.60 3.38
C PHE A 86 5.79 -11.59 3.41
N ALA A 87 6.87 -11.30 4.12
CA ALA A 87 8.04 -12.20 4.22
C ALA A 87 7.67 -13.56 4.83
N MET A 88 6.85 -13.56 5.89
CA MET A 88 6.33 -14.79 6.49
C MET A 88 5.45 -15.57 5.51
N ALA A 89 4.53 -14.90 4.81
CA ALA A 89 3.68 -15.54 3.82
C ALA A 89 4.49 -16.12 2.64
N LEU A 90 5.51 -15.40 2.18
CA LEU A 90 6.40 -15.87 1.11
C LEU A 90 7.20 -17.09 1.55
N ALA A 91 7.78 -17.05 2.75
CA ALA A 91 8.53 -18.17 3.32
C ALA A 91 7.66 -19.42 3.45
N ASP A 92 6.42 -19.27 3.93
CA ASP A 92 5.45 -20.37 4.07
C ASP A 92 5.08 -20.98 2.70
N VAL A 93 4.76 -20.13 1.73
CA VAL A 93 4.39 -20.54 0.36
C VAL A 93 5.54 -21.28 -0.35
N VAL A 94 6.79 -20.85 -0.15
CA VAL A 94 7.99 -21.49 -0.71
C VAL A 94 8.32 -22.81 -0.01
N GLN A 95 8.14 -22.90 1.30
CA GLN A 95 8.37 -24.13 2.07
C GLN A 95 7.30 -25.20 1.83
N GLY A 96 6.19 -24.87 1.16
CA GLY A 96 5.13 -25.83 0.83
C GLY A 96 4.30 -26.25 2.03
N ALA A 97 4.42 -25.56 3.17
CA ALA A 97 3.61 -25.79 4.35
C ALA A 97 2.21 -25.25 4.09
N GLY A 98 1.28 -26.15 3.77
CA GLY A 98 -0.15 -25.82 3.63
C GLY A 98 -0.80 -25.55 4.98
N GLY A 99 -0.37 -24.51 5.71
CA GLY A 99 -1.02 -24.15 6.96
C GLY A 99 -0.29 -23.11 7.77
N PHE A 100 -0.83 -21.89 7.76
CA PHE A 100 -0.71 -21.01 8.92
C PHE A 100 -1.49 -21.64 10.08
N GLN A 101 -0.88 -22.63 10.73
CA GLN A 101 -1.32 -23.15 12.01
C GLN A 101 -0.99 -22.04 13.01
N GLY A 102 -2.03 -21.28 13.34
CA GLY A 102 -1.94 -19.98 13.99
C GLY A 102 -0.92 -19.99 15.12
N ALA A 103 -0.20 -18.87 15.24
CA ALA A 103 0.61 -18.51 16.39
C ALA A 103 0.02 -19.11 17.67
N THR A 104 0.52 -20.29 18.06
CA THR A 104 0.49 -20.72 19.44
C THR A 104 1.42 -19.75 20.11
N LEU A 105 0.81 -18.73 20.70
CA LEU A 105 1.43 -17.87 21.68
C LEU A 105 1.95 -18.83 22.76
N VAL A 106 3.21 -19.26 22.63
CA VAL A 106 3.89 -20.00 23.69
C VAL A 106 3.85 -19.04 24.88
N PRO A 107 3.19 -19.40 25.99
CA PRO A 107 3.27 -18.58 27.18
C PRO A 107 4.73 -18.70 27.63
N SER A 108 5.47 -17.59 27.52
CA SER A 108 6.81 -17.48 28.08
C SER A 108 6.68 -17.52 29.60
N VAL A 109 6.64 -18.72 30.15
CA VAL A 109 6.82 -18.99 31.57
C VAL A 109 8.09 -19.83 31.71
N ALA A 110 9.17 -19.15 32.08
CA ALA A 110 10.28 -19.69 32.85
C ALA A 110 10.94 -18.50 33.57
#